data_AF-A0A538ITJ5-F1
#
_entry.id   AF-A0A538ITJ5-F1
#
_cell.length_a   1.000
_cell.length_b   1.000
_cell.length_c   1.000
_cell.angle_alpha   90.00
_cell.angle_beta   90.00
_cell.angle_gamma   90.00
#
_symmetry.space_group_name_H-M   'P 1'
#
loop_
_entity.id
_entity.type
_entity.pdbx_description
1 polymer ?
#
loop_
_entity_poly.entity_id
_entity_poly.type
_entity_poly.pdbx_seq_one_letter_code
_entity_poly.pdbx_strand_id
1 'polypeptide(L)'
;MYAERGEQTELPETVQGIIAARLDSLDLDGKSLLQNAAVLGKVFWAGALAAISSVSVAELEERLRPLVRREFVTRGRRSSVAGETEYEFGHVLVRDVAYGQIPRAERVAKHRRAAEWIESLSPDRSEDRAEMLAHHYLAALEFARAAGIDLTEVAGAARAALREAAERAASLGSYGQSIRLYDAALELWPEDEPERVIVSLSREHAFYEHGEFPDLDALDTLGTALATSGHGELAAQAEMLAAKTAWAIGKGNVAEQHGDRALALMADAPSSPAKAMVLVERARLLMLAYQYDRSRVLLDEGLPMAERFGLDRLRASGLVTLGTMPDTDIAVIKRGIEIALRMDDVQQIQRGYNNLGERMWTEGDLEGALESYEAGRRSTYRLGGHALLRWLDAQQAWAFHCVGEWDPALALLDGFLAESDAGALHYQDQLARLLRAQMRYG
;
A
#
# COMPACT_ATOMS: atom_id res chain seq x y z
N MET A 1 68.21 22.61 23.36
CA MET A 1 67.87 23.55 22.28
C MET A 1 66.99 22.79 21.30
N TYR A 2 65.80 23.34 21.05
CA TYR A 2 64.67 22.91 20.18
C TYR A 2 65.08 22.12 18.92
N ALA A 3 64.48 20.96 18.61
CA ALA A 3 63.11 20.66 18.14
C ALA A 3 62.90 20.97 16.64
N GLU A 4 62.56 19.93 15.86
CA GLU A 4 61.54 19.95 14.80
C GLU A 4 61.33 18.52 14.26
N ARG A 5 60.25 17.86 14.71
CA ARG A 5 59.61 16.73 14.02
C ARG A 5 58.23 17.23 13.59
N GLY A 6 58.09 17.55 12.32
CA GLY A 6 56.77 17.69 11.70
C GLY A 6 56.27 16.31 11.28
N GLU A 7 55.27 15.78 11.97
CA GLU A 7 54.44 14.71 11.42
C GLU A 7 53.59 15.33 10.30
N GLN A 8 53.88 14.95 9.05
CA GLN A 8 52.99 15.20 7.93
C GLN A 8 51.74 14.32 8.13
N THR A 9 50.66 14.93 8.60
CA THR A 9 49.33 14.34 8.54
C THR A 9 48.92 14.32 7.06
N GLU A 10 48.81 13.14 6.44
CA GLU A 10 48.26 12.99 5.08
C GLU A 10 46.90 13.69 5.03
N LEU A 11 46.81 14.75 4.22
CA LEU A 11 45.57 15.52 4.05
C LEU A 11 44.56 14.65 3.29
N PRO A 12 43.30 14.54 3.74
CA PRO A 12 42.34 13.67 3.08
C PRO A 12 42.02 14.14 1.65
N GLU A 13 42.16 13.24 0.67
CA GLU A 13 41.97 13.54 -0.76
C GLU A 13 40.48 13.59 -1.19
N THR A 14 39.54 13.24 -0.30
CA THR A 14 38.11 13.15 -0.60
C THR A 14 37.26 13.96 0.39
N VAL A 15 36.08 14.40 -0.07
CA VAL A 15 35.08 15.07 0.80
C VAL A 15 34.74 14.21 2.02
N GLN A 16 34.64 12.88 1.83
CA GLN A 16 34.41 11.93 2.93
C GLN A 16 35.56 11.92 3.92
N GLY A 17 36.81 11.97 3.44
CA GLY A 17 38.01 12.03 4.28
C GLY A 17 38.08 13.32 5.10
N ILE A 18 37.70 14.47 4.52
CA ILE A 18 37.62 15.75 5.24
C ILE A 18 36.57 15.66 6.36
N ILE A 19 35.39 15.08 6.07
CA ILE A 19 34.33 14.88 7.06
C ILE A 19 34.79 13.91 8.16
N ALA A 20 35.46 12.82 7.82
CA ALA A 20 36.01 11.87 8.77
C ALA A 20 37.01 12.53 9.72
N ALA A 21 37.97 13.29 9.18
CA ALA A 21 38.92 14.06 10.00
C ALA A 21 38.22 15.09 10.92
N ARG A 22 37.15 15.73 10.43
CA ARG A 22 36.34 16.65 11.24
C ARG A 22 35.63 15.92 12.37
N LEU A 23 35.08 14.74 12.13
CA LEU A 23 34.47 13.89 13.16
C LEU A 23 35.53 13.37 14.16
N ASP A 24 36.72 13.04 13.69
CA ASP A 24 37.83 12.58 14.53
C ASP A 24 38.43 13.68 15.42
N SER A 25 38.17 14.95 15.09
CA SER A 25 38.54 16.10 15.93
C SER A 25 37.59 16.34 17.14
N LEU A 26 36.49 15.58 17.22
CA LEU A 26 35.60 15.59 18.38
C LEU A 26 36.17 14.73 19.51
N ASP A 27 35.74 15.03 20.74
CA ASP A 27 35.94 14.10 21.84
C ASP A 27 35.11 12.82 21.64
N LEU A 28 35.44 11.77 22.41
CA LEU A 28 34.78 10.47 22.28
C LEU A 28 33.27 10.57 22.49
N ASP A 29 32.83 11.41 23.43
CA ASP A 29 31.42 11.64 23.72
C ASP A 29 30.68 12.31 22.54
N GLY A 30 31.24 13.39 21.98
CA GLY A 30 30.64 14.08 20.85
C GLY A 30 30.60 13.22 19.58
N LYS A 31 31.66 12.44 19.33
CA LYS A 31 31.71 11.49 18.21
C LYS A 31 30.69 10.37 18.37
N SER A 32 30.63 9.73 19.54
CA SER A 32 29.64 8.69 19.85
C SER A 32 28.21 9.20 19.72
N LEU A 33 27.97 10.46 20.12
CA LEU A 33 26.65 11.05 20.03
C LEU A 33 26.20 11.29 18.58
N LEU A 34 27.09 11.79 17.71
CA LEU A 34 26.80 11.91 16.28
C LEU A 34 26.59 10.55 15.61
N GLN A 35 27.33 9.53 16.02
CA GLN A 35 27.11 8.16 15.54
C GLN A 35 25.72 7.64 15.94
N ASN A 36 25.30 7.84 17.19
CA ASN A 36 23.94 7.48 17.64
C ASN A 36 22.86 8.25 16.88
N ALA A 37 23.04 9.55 16.69
CA ALA A 37 22.12 10.38 15.91
C ALA A 37 22.04 9.91 14.45
N ALA A 38 23.17 9.47 13.87
CA ALA A 38 23.21 9.02 12.49
C ALA A 38 22.39 7.75 12.24
N VAL A 39 22.18 6.92 13.27
CA VAL A 39 21.28 5.76 13.23
C VAL A 39 19.82 6.18 13.13
N LEU A 40 19.42 7.24 13.85
CA LEU A 40 18.05 7.79 13.81
C LEU A 40 17.72 8.43 12.46
N GLY A 41 18.73 8.96 11.77
CA GLY A 41 18.59 9.47 10.41
C GLY A 41 19.08 10.91 10.27
N LYS A 42 18.66 11.58 9.20
CA LYS A 42 18.99 12.99 8.94
C LYS A 42 18.35 13.91 9.99
N VAL A 43 17.11 13.59 10.37
CA VAL A 43 16.33 14.25 11.42
C VAL A 43 16.20 13.28 12.59
N PHE A 44 16.30 13.77 13.82
CA PHE A 44 16.22 12.96 15.03
C PHE A 44 15.70 13.76 16.23
N TRP A 45 15.24 13.06 17.27
CA TRP A 45 14.62 13.67 18.44
C TRP A 45 15.47 13.47 19.70
N ALA A 46 15.40 14.44 20.61
CA ALA A 46 16.15 14.42 21.87
C ALA A 46 15.85 13.16 22.70
N GLY A 47 14.58 12.80 22.87
CA GLY A 47 14.20 11.58 23.59
C GLY A 47 14.77 10.32 22.96
N ALA A 48 14.74 10.22 21.63
CA ALA A 48 15.27 9.08 20.88
C ALA A 48 16.78 8.93 21.07
N LEU A 49 17.50 10.05 20.92
CA LEU A 49 18.96 10.06 21.05
C LEU A 49 19.38 9.82 22.51
N ALA A 50 18.60 10.28 23.49
CA ALA A 50 18.82 10.00 24.90
C ALA A 50 18.65 8.51 25.21
N ALA A 51 17.60 7.87 24.67
CA ALA A 51 17.35 6.44 24.82
C ALA A 51 18.50 5.58 24.25
N ILE A 52 18.97 5.90 23.04
CA ILE A 52 20.09 5.18 22.40
C ILE A 52 21.43 5.46 23.12
N SER A 53 21.59 6.65 23.68
CA SER A 53 22.83 7.03 24.37
C SER A 53 22.84 6.62 25.85
N SER A 54 21.71 6.15 26.38
CA SER A 54 21.52 5.78 27.79
C SER A 54 21.87 6.92 28.76
N VAL A 55 21.49 8.15 28.41
CA VAL A 55 21.68 9.38 29.22
C VAL A 55 20.35 10.09 29.42
N SER A 56 20.29 11.04 30.36
CA SER A 56 19.10 11.89 30.51
C SER A 56 18.99 12.90 29.37
N VAL A 57 17.77 13.36 29.06
CA VAL A 57 17.54 14.40 28.04
C VAL A 57 18.28 15.70 28.39
N ALA A 58 18.31 16.09 29.67
CA ALA A 58 19.03 17.29 30.11
C ALA A 58 20.54 17.19 29.86
N GLU A 59 21.13 16.03 30.19
CA GLU A 59 22.56 15.77 29.92
C GLU A 59 22.85 15.72 28.42
N LEU A 60 21.96 15.10 27.64
CA LEU A 60 22.04 15.07 26.19
C LEU A 60 22.06 16.47 25.59
N GLU A 61 21.15 17.35 26.01
CA GLU A 61 21.07 18.71 25.49
C GLU A 61 22.34 19.51 25.76
N GLU A 62 22.97 19.35 26.94
CA GLU A 62 24.27 19.95 27.22
C GLU A 62 25.37 19.43 26.27
N ARG A 63 25.38 18.11 25.99
CA ARG A 63 26.33 17.49 25.05
C ARG A 63 26.06 17.88 23.58
N LEU A 64 24.83 18.24 23.22
CA LEU A 64 24.48 18.72 21.89
C LEU A 64 24.92 20.18 21.64
N ARG A 65 25.03 21.03 22.68
CA ARG A 65 25.40 22.45 22.51
C ARG A 65 26.72 22.67 21.74
N PRO A 66 27.83 21.96 22.03
CA PRO A 66 29.07 22.09 21.26
C PRO A 66 28.91 21.61 19.81
N LEU A 67 28.12 20.56 19.56
CA LEU A 67 27.87 20.02 18.23
C LEU A 67 27.03 20.98 17.37
N VAL A 68 26.07 21.68 18.00
CA VAL A 68 25.31 22.77 17.36
C VAL A 68 26.21 23.95 17.04
N ARG A 69 27.05 24.39 17.99
CA ARG A 69 28.00 25.49 17.76
C ARG A 69 29.02 25.20 16.67
N ARG A 70 29.40 23.93 16.51
CA ARG A 70 30.31 23.46 15.46
C ARG A 70 29.56 23.07 14.17
N GLU A 71 28.27 23.35 14.05
CA GLU A 71 27.42 23.14 12.88
C GLU A 71 27.34 21.68 12.40
N PHE A 72 27.57 20.70 13.28
CA PHE A 72 27.31 19.30 12.94
C PHE A 72 25.82 19.01 12.88
N VAL A 73 25.06 19.64 13.78
CA VAL A 73 23.60 19.49 13.90
C VAL A 73 22.95 20.85 14.18
N THR A 74 21.69 21.00 13.80
CA THR A 74 20.89 22.20 14.03
C THR A 74 19.60 21.84 14.72
N ARG A 75 19.10 22.69 15.62
CA ARG A 75 17.80 22.47 16.28
C ARG A 75 16.66 22.85 15.33
N GLY A 76 15.70 21.95 15.14
CA GLY A 76 14.49 22.17 14.35
C GLY A 76 13.59 23.23 14.99
N ARG A 77 12.89 24.01 14.17
CA ARG A 77 11.92 25.02 14.65
C ARG A 77 10.57 24.40 15.05
N ARG A 78 10.24 23.27 14.44
CA ARG A 78 9.06 22.44 14.72
C ARG A 78 9.57 21.01 14.89
N SER A 79 8.79 20.19 15.59
CA SER A 79 9.06 18.77 15.74
C SER A 79 7.95 17.99 15.05
N SER A 80 8.32 16.98 14.26
CA SER A 80 7.36 16.02 13.73
C SER A 80 6.82 15.06 14.80
N VAL A 81 7.53 14.89 15.92
CA VAL A 81 7.07 14.11 17.07
C VAL A 81 6.59 15.05 18.17
N ALA A 82 5.32 14.92 18.56
CA ALA A 82 4.70 15.79 19.55
C ALA A 82 5.37 15.67 20.93
N GLY A 83 5.81 16.81 21.48
CA GLY A 83 6.46 16.88 22.80
C GLY A 83 7.99 16.67 22.77
N GLU A 84 8.56 16.37 21.61
CA GLU A 84 10.00 16.16 21.45
C GLU A 84 10.71 17.40 20.88
N THR A 85 12.00 17.54 21.20
CA THR A 85 12.87 18.50 20.51
C THR A 85 13.54 17.82 19.33
N GLU A 86 13.31 18.37 18.14
CA GLU A 86 13.89 17.90 16.89
C GLU A 86 15.26 18.55 16.62
N TYR A 87 16.17 17.75 16.08
CA TYR A 87 17.47 18.14 15.58
C TYR A 87 17.67 17.54 14.18
N GLU A 88 18.50 18.20 13.38
CA GLU A 88 18.84 17.76 12.03
C GLU A 88 20.35 17.84 11.84
N PHE A 89 20.95 16.90 11.11
CA PHE A 89 22.32 17.03 10.65
C PHE A 89 22.47 18.21 9.69
N GLY A 90 23.48 19.06 9.92
CA GLY A 90 23.77 20.20 9.04
C GLY A 90 24.08 19.78 7.60
N HIS A 91 24.54 18.53 7.39
CA HIS A 91 24.73 17.96 6.06
C HIS A 91 24.56 16.44 6.06
N VAL A 92 23.89 15.88 5.04
CA VAL A 92 23.63 14.43 4.94
C VAL A 92 24.92 13.59 4.89
N LEU A 93 25.95 14.06 4.17
CA LEU A 93 27.26 13.38 4.14
C LEU A 93 27.92 13.27 5.53
N VAL A 94 27.68 14.21 6.44
CA VAL A 94 28.20 14.10 7.83
C VAL A 94 27.52 12.94 8.54
N ARG A 95 26.19 12.82 8.40
CA ARG A 95 25.42 11.69 8.88
C ARG A 95 25.92 10.38 8.27
N ASP A 96 26.14 10.32 6.97
CA ASP A 96 26.55 9.08 6.29
C ASP A 96 27.96 8.63 6.69
N VAL A 97 28.91 9.56 6.82
CA VAL A 97 30.26 9.23 7.31
C VAL A 97 30.20 8.79 8.77
N ALA A 98 29.44 9.49 9.63
CA ALA A 98 29.27 9.08 11.03
C ALA A 98 28.63 7.70 11.15
N TYR A 99 27.57 7.42 10.38
CA TYR A 99 26.91 6.12 10.33
C TYR A 99 27.86 5.02 9.82
N GLY A 100 28.64 5.33 8.77
CA GLY A 100 29.62 4.46 8.15
C GLY A 100 30.71 3.97 9.12
N GLN A 101 31.09 4.80 10.09
CA GLN A 101 32.09 4.48 11.12
C GLN A 101 31.58 3.54 12.22
N ILE A 102 30.28 3.24 12.28
CA ILE A 102 29.71 2.36 13.31
C ILE A 102 29.90 0.90 12.90
N PRO A 103 30.48 0.03 13.75
CA PRO A 103 30.56 -1.41 13.49
C PRO A 103 29.17 -2.04 13.29
N ARG A 104 29.05 -3.06 12.42
CA ARG A 104 27.76 -3.71 12.10
C ARG A 104 27.02 -4.21 13.36
N ALA A 105 27.71 -4.89 14.27
CA ALA A 105 27.13 -5.40 15.50
C ALA A 105 26.55 -4.27 16.38
N GLU A 106 27.22 -3.12 16.44
CA GLU A 106 26.71 -1.95 17.16
C GLU A 106 25.49 -1.32 16.47
N ARG A 107 25.43 -1.34 15.14
CA ARG A 107 24.25 -0.87 14.39
C ARG A 107 23.01 -1.67 14.76
N VAL A 108 23.11 -3.00 14.91
CA VAL A 108 21.99 -3.84 15.35
C VAL A 108 21.41 -3.32 16.67
N ALA A 109 22.26 -3.15 17.69
CA ALA A 109 21.82 -2.70 19.01
C ALA A 109 21.29 -1.24 19.02
N LYS A 110 21.85 -0.36 18.17
CA LYS A 110 21.37 1.02 18.05
C LYS A 110 20.02 1.10 17.31
N HIS A 111 19.84 0.36 16.23
CA HIS A 111 18.56 0.29 15.51
C HIS A 111 17.46 -0.34 16.38
N ARG A 112 17.77 -1.40 17.15
CA ARG A 112 16.81 -1.98 18.09
C ARG A 112 16.32 -0.95 19.12
N ARG A 113 17.25 -0.23 19.77
CA ARG A 113 16.89 0.82 20.76
C ARG A 113 16.13 1.99 20.15
N ALA A 114 16.42 2.34 18.90
CA ALA A 114 15.64 3.34 18.17
C ALA A 114 14.19 2.86 17.99
N ALA A 115 13.99 1.61 17.57
CA ALA A 115 12.67 1.03 17.43
C ALA A 115 11.92 0.94 18.77
N GLU A 116 12.57 0.47 19.84
CA GLU A 116 11.99 0.43 21.20
C GLU A 116 11.53 1.82 21.67
N TRP A 117 12.29 2.88 21.37
CA TRP A 117 11.86 4.25 21.69
C TRP A 117 10.64 4.67 20.88
N ILE A 118 10.61 4.43 19.57
CA ILE A 118 9.47 4.75 18.71
C ILE A 118 8.22 3.98 19.16
N GLU A 119 8.40 2.71 19.57
CA GLU A 119 7.33 1.88 20.10
C GLU A 119 6.69 2.49 21.36
N SER A 120 7.51 3.11 22.21
CA SER A 120 7.07 3.77 23.45
C SER A 120 6.28 5.07 23.22
N LEU A 121 6.33 5.62 22.00
CA LEU A 121 5.51 6.78 21.65
C LEU A 121 4.04 6.36 21.51
N SER A 122 3.16 7.20 22.03
CA SER A 122 1.72 7.02 21.81
C SER A 122 1.39 7.17 20.32
N PRO A 123 0.46 6.36 19.74
CA PRO A 123 0.18 6.37 18.30
C PRO A 123 -0.20 7.74 17.71
N ASP A 124 -0.78 8.63 18.51
CA ASP A 124 -1.15 10.00 18.16
C ASP A 124 0.06 10.95 18.04
N ARG A 125 1.24 10.55 18.51
CA ARG A 125 2.43 11.41 18.53
C ARG A 125 3.27 11.34 17.26
N SER A 126 3.00 10.40 16.36
CA SER A 126 3.78 10.19 15.14
C SER A 126 2.93 9.54 14.05
N GLU A 127 2.61 10.30 13.00
CA GLU A 127 1.85 9.81 11.84
C GLU A 127 2.59 8.69 11.08
N ASP A 128 3.94 8.72 11.07
CA ASP A 128 4.81 7.77 10.36
C ASP A 128 5.44 6.71 11.30
N ARG A 129 4.80 6.45 12.45
CA ARG A 129 5.34 5.56 13.50
C ARG A 129 5.64 4.17 12.95
N ALA A 130 4.71 3.60 12.19
CA ALA A 130 4.81 2.24 11.68
C ALA A 130 5.97 2.11 10.67
N GLU A 131 6.10 3.08 9.77
CA GLU A 131 7.16 3.16 8.77
C GLU A 131 8.54 3.29 9.41
N MET A 132 8.67 4.14 10.44
CA MET A 132 9.93 4.27 11.18
C MET A 132 10.30 2.99 11.94
N LEU A 133 9.33 2.34 12.59
CA LEU A 133 9.56 1.04 13.26
C LEU A 133 10.03 -0.02 12.27
N ALA A 134 9.32 -0.18 11.15
CA ALA A 134 9.70 -1.11 10.10
C ALA A 134 11.11 -0.81 9.57
N HIS A 135 11.44 0.47 9.33
CA HIS A 135 12.78 0.86 8.89
C HIS A 135 13.87 0.41 9.87
N HIS A 136 13.72 0.71 11.16
CA HIS A 136 14.73 0.36 12.16
C HIS A 136 14.85 -1.16 12.35
N TYR A 137 13.75 -1.90 12.35
CA TYR A 137 13.81 -3.36 12.47
C TYR A 137 14.41 -4.02 11.22
N LEU A 138 14.07 -3.58 10.00
CA LEU A 138 14.69 -4.12 8.78
C LEU A 138 16.20 -3.90 8.78
N ALA A 139 16.66 -2.70 9.15
CA ALA A 139 18.07 -2.41 9.25
C ALA A 139 18.76 -3.28 10.33
N ALA A 140 18.13 -3.46 11.49
CA ALA A 140 18.66 -4.34 12.54
C ALA A 140 18.78 -5.79 12.06
N LEU A 141 17.77 -6.33 11.36
CA LEU A 141 17.77 -7.68 10.81
C LEU A 141 18.84 -7.85 9.73
N GLU A 142 18.99 -6.88 8.83
CA GLU A 142 20.02 -6.90 7.77
C GLU A 142 21.42 -6.96 8.39
N PHE A 143 21.73 -6.09 9.34
CA PHE A 143 23.04 -6.08 9.99
C PHE A 143 23.27 -7.31 10.86
N ALA A 144 22.23 -7.84 11.52
CA ALA A 144 22.35 -9.05 12.32
C ALA A 144 22.68 -10.26 11.43
N ARG A 145 21.98 -10.43 10.30
CA ARG A 145 22.31 -11.45 9.28
C ARG A 145 23.75 -11.30 8.78
N ALA A 146 24.14 -10.07 8.43
CA ALA A 146 25.50 -9.78 7.93
C ALA A 146 26.61 -9.93 8.97
N ALA A 147 26.28 -9.93 10.26
CA ALA A 147 27.21 -10.11 11.38
C ALA A 147 27.14 -11.51 11.99
N GLY A 148 26.25 -12.40 11.52
CA GLY A 148 26.04 -13.73 12.10
C GLY A 148 25.44 -13.69 13.52
N ILE A 149 24.66 -12.65 13.83
CA ILE A 149 23.99 -12.47 15.12
C ILE A 149 22.61 -13.14 15.06
N ASP A 150 22.23 -13.83 16.13
CA ASP A 150 20.90 -14.44 16.27
C ASP A 150 19.78 -13.39 16.21
N LEU A 151 18.77 -13.67 15.39
CA LEU A 151 17.64 -12.77 15.15
C LEU A 151 16.57 -12.87 16.23
N THR A 152 16.62 -13.88 17.10
CA THR A 152 15.55 -14.20 18.07
C THR A 152 15.14 -12.99 18.93
N GLU A 153 16.10 -12.20 19.42
CA GLU A 153 15.82 -11.01 20.23
C GLU A 153 15.09 -9.89 19.47
N VAL A 154 15.20 -9.85 18.13
CA VAL A 154 14.64 -8.78 17.29
C VAL A 154 13.39 -9.26 16.55
N ALA A 155 13.29 -10.56 16.25
CA ALA A 155 12.26 -11.16 15.40
C ALA A 155 10.84 -10.94 15.94
N GLY A 156 10.63 -11.04 17.26
CA GLY A 156 9.30 -10.85 17.86
C GLY A 156 8.71 -9.47 17.58
N ALA A 157 9.44 -8.41 17.96
CA ALA A 157 8.98 -7.03 17.77
C ALA A 157 8.99 -6.62 16.29
N ALA A 158 9.99 -7.07 15.52
CA ALA A 158 10.06 -6.84 14.09
C ALA A 158 8.83 -7.39 13.34
N ARG A 159 8.36 -8.60 13.67
CA ARG A 159 7.13 -9.17 13.06
C ARG A 159 5.92 -8.25 13.21
N ALA A 160 5.68 -7.76 14.42
CA ALA A 160 4.55 -6.89 14.71
C ALA A 160 4.67 -5.54 13.98
N ALA A 161 5.85 -4.91 14.05
CA ALA A 161 6.13 -3.64 13.39
C ALA A 161 6.00 -3.71 11.86
N LEU A 162 6.54 -4.78 11.25
CA LEU A 162 6.46 -4.99 9.81
C LEU A 162 5.02 -5.21 9.35
N ARG A 163 4.24 -5.97 10.13
CA ARG A 163 2.81 -6.16 9.87
C ARG A 163 2.04 -4.83 9.94
N GLU A 164 2.24 -4.03 10.99
CA GLU A 164 1.60 -2.71 11.15
C GLU A 164 1.95 -1.78 9.98
N ALA A 165 3.22 -1.73 9.59
CA ALA A 165 3.66 -0.94 8.44
C ALA A 165 3.09 -1.45 7.11
N ALA A 166 2.94 -2.77 6.95
CA ALA A 166 2.34 -3.35 5.76
C ALA A 166 0.86 -3.01 5.64
N GLU A 167 0.12 -3.08 6.75
CA GLU A 167 -1.30 -2.69 6.84
C GLU A 167 -1.45 -1.19 6.53
N ARG A 168 -0.57 -0.35 7.08
CA ARG A 168 -0.55 1.08 6.79
C ARG A 168 -0.27 1.37 5.32
N ALA A 169 0.73 0.73 4.73
CA ALA A 169 1.05 0.86 3.31
C ALA A 169 -0.14 0.43 2.42
N ALA A 170 -0.83 -0.67 2.76
CA ALA A 170 -2.04 -1.09 2.06
C ALA A 170 -3.18 -0.06 2.18
N SER A 171 -3.37 0.54 3.36
CA SER A 171 -4.38 1.59 3.58
C SER A 171 -4.14 2.85 2.75
N LEU A 172 -2.88 3.09 2.34
CA LEU A 172 -2.46 4.20 1.48
C LEU A 172 -2.39 3.81 -0.01
N GLY A 173 -2.84 2.60 -0.38
CA GLY A 173 -2.75 2.10 -1.76
C GLY A 173 -1.32 1.73 -2.22
N SER A 174 -0.34 1.74 -1.30
CA SER A 174 1.05 1.38 -1.58
C SER A 174 1.26 -0.15 -1.52
N TYR A 175 0.49 -0.89 -2.31
CA TYR A 175 0.44 -2.36 -2.24
C TYR A 175 1.78 -3.04 -2.51
N GLY A 176 2.59 -2.53 -3.45
CA GLY A 176 3.94 -3.07 -3.68
C GLY A 176 4.87 -2.93 -2.47
N GLN A 177 4.71 -1.88 -1.66
CA GLN A 177 5.43 -1.75 -0.38
C GLN A 177 4.85 -2.67 0.69
N SER A 178 3.52 -2.76 0.76
CA SER A 178 2.81 -3.67 1.67
C SER A 178 3.25 -5.12 1.49
N ILE A 179 3.32 -5.60 0.24
CA ILE A 179 3.80 -6.95 -0.10
C ILE A 179 5.22 -7.18 0.43
N ARG A 180 6.17 -6.27 0.15
CA ARG A 180 7.56 -6.40 0.63
C ARG A 180 7.66 -6.45 2.15
N LEU A 181 6.83 -5.68 2.86
CA LEU A 181 6.80 -5.66 4.32
C LEU A 181 6.18 -6.94 4.90
N TYR A 182 5.11 -7.45 4.29
CA TYR A 182 4.55 -8.75 4.66
C TYR A 182 5.51 -9.91 4.39
N ASP A 183 6.19 -9.93 3.24
CA ASP A 183 7.22 -10.93 2.94
C ASP A 183 8.32 -10.93 3.99
N ALA A 184 8.85 -9.74 4.34
CA ALA A 184 9.85 -9.60 5.40
C ALA A 184 9.33 -10.05 6.77
N ALA A 185 8.06 -9.81 7.09
CA ALA A 185 7.44 -10.29 8.32
C ALA A 185 7.31 -11.82 8.34
N LEU A 186 6.92 -12.43 7.22
CA LEU A 186 6.73 -13.87 7.07
C LEU A 186 8.05 -14.65 7.11
N GLU A 187 9.16 -14.06 6.66
CA GLU A 187 10.51 -14.63 6.84
C GLU A 187 10.87 -14.83 8.32
N LEU A 188 10.28 -14.06 9.22
CA LEU A 188 10.55 -14.12 10.66
C LEU A 188 9.52 -14.94 11.43
N TRP A 189 8.39 -15.29 10.80
CA TRP A 189 7.27 -15.95 11.45
C TRP A 189 7.43 -17.48 11.39
N PRO A 190 7.45 -18.18 12.54
CA PRO A 190 7.47 -19.64 12.56
C PRO A 190 6.31 -20.24 11.77
N GLU A 191 6.56 -21.32 11.04
CA GLU A 191 5.57 -21.95 10.15
C GLU A 191 4.35 -22.49 10.88
N ASP A 192 4.50 -22.85 12.16
CA ASP A 192 3.49 -23.46 13.02
C ASP A 192 2.62 -22.46 13.79
N GLU A 193 2.93 -21.17 13.72
CA GLU A 193 2.17 -20.13 14.43
C GLU A 193 0.90 -19.72 13.64
N PRO A 194 -0.30 -19.77 14.25
CA PRO A 194 -1.57 -19.46 13.58
C PRO A 194 -1.60 -18.07 12.93
N GLU A 195 -0.99 -17.06 13.56
CA GLU A 195 -0.92 -15.70 13.05
C GLU A 195 -0.20 -15.60 11.70
N ARG A 196 0.71 -16.53 11.38
CA ARG A 196 1.38 -16.56 10.08
C ARG A 196 0.38 -16.71 8.94
N VAL A 197 -0.68 -17.49 9.15
CA VAL A 197 -1.76 -17.70 8.17
C VAL A 197 -2.53 -16.40 7.93
N ILE A 198 -2.80 -15.63 8.99
CA ILE A 198 -3.50 -14.34 8.91
C ILE A 198 -2.67 -13.31 8.14
N VAL A 199 -1.37 -13.24 8.43
CA VAL A 199 -0.43 -12.36 7.70
C VAL A 199 -0.30 -12.78 6.24
N SER A 200 -0.28 -14.08 5.97
CA SER A 200 -0.24 -14.61 4.61
C SER A 200 -1.47 -14.22 3.80
N LEU A 201 -2.68 -14.32 4.38
CA LEU A 201 -3.91 -13.85 3.71
C LEU A 201 -3.85 -12.35 3.40
N SER A 202 -3.34 -11.54 4.34
CA SER A 202 -3.21 -10.09 4.16
C SER A 202 -2.25 -9.74 3.01
N ARG A 203 -1.14 -10.51 2.89
CA ARG A 203 -0.21 -10.43 1.77
C ARG A 203 -0.87 -10.79 0.44
N GLU A 204 -1.62 -11.88 0.37
CA GLU A 204 -2.33 -12.28 -0.86
C GLU A 204 -3.38 -11.24 -1.28
N HIS A 205 -4.04 -10.60 -0.32
CA HIS A 205 -4.92 -9.46 -0.60
C HIS A 205 -4.15 -8.29 -1.23
N ALA A 206 -2.97 -7.97 -0.69
CA ALA A 206 -2.12 -6.93 -1.26
C ALA A 206 -1.62 -7.28 -2.69
N PHE A 207 -1.30 -8.55 -2.98
CA PHE A 207 -1.02 -9.00 -4.35
C PHE A 207 -2.18 -8.70 -5.30
N TYR A 208 -3.40 -9.13 -4.92
CA TYR A 208 -4.59 -8.90 -5.73
C TYR A 208 -4.83 -7.41 -6.03
N GLU A 209 -4.75 -6.56 -5.02
CA GLU A 209 -4.96 -5.12 -5.19
C GLU A 209 -3.79 -4.43 -5.92
N HIS A 210 -2.59 -5.03 -5.91
CA HIS A 210 -1.47 -4.58 -6.75
C HIS A 210 -1.66 -4.90 -8.24
N GLY A 211 -2.64 -5.76 -8.58
CA GLY A 211 -2.88 -6.23 -9.94
C GLY A 211 -2.17 -7.55 -10.28
N GLU A 212 -1.59 -8.21 -9.28
CA GLU A 212 -1.01 -9.54 -9.38
C GLU A 212 -2.01 -10.58 -8.86
N PHE A 213 -2.07 -11.76 -9.47
CA PHE A 213 -3.05 -12.77 -9.08
C PHE A 213 -2.43 -13.78 -8.11
N PRO A 214 -2.96 -13.89 -6.88
CA PRO A 214 -2.56 -14.94 -5.93
C PRO A 214 -2.64 -16.35 -6.51
N ASP A 215 -1.83 -17.25 -5.96
CA ASP A 215 -1.97 -18.67 -6.24
C ASP A 215 -3.28 -19.20 -5.59
N LEU A 216 -4.13 -19.83 -6.40
CA LEU A 216 -5.40 -20.38 -5.94
C LEU A 216 -5.20 -21.54 -4.95
N ASP A 217 -4.16 -22.37 -5.14
CA ASP A 217 -3.89 -23.50 -4.24
C ASP A 217 -3.40 -22.99 -2.87
N ALA A 218 -2.64 -21.89 -2.88
CA ALA A 218 -2.23 -21.22 -1.65
C ALA A 218 -3.44 -20.61 -0.93
N LEU A 219 -4.35 -19.95 -1.64
CA LEU A 219 -5.57 -19.40 -1.04
C LEU A 219 -6.49 -20.47 -0.46
N ASP A 220 -6.64 -21.62 -1.12
CA ASP A 220 -7.42 -22.76 -0.62
C ASP A 220 -6.81 -23.34 0.66
N THR A 221 -5.47 -23.46 0.70
CA THR A 221 -4.72 -23.88 1.88
C THR A 221 -4.92 -22.91 3.05
N LEU A 222 -4.81 -21.60 2.79
CA LEU A 222 -5.04 -20.56 3.80
C LEU A 222 -6.48 -20.58 4.31
N GLY A 223 -7.47 -20.68 3.42
CA GLY A 223 -8.89 -20.76 3.78
C GLY A 223 -9.19 -21.94 4.69
N THR A 224 -8.66 -23.13 4.35
CA THR A 224 -8.80 -24.35 5.16
C THR A 224 -8.15 -24.21 6.54
N ALA A 225 -6.93 -23.66 6.61
CA ALA A 225 -6.25 -23.44 7.87
C ALA A 225 -7.01 -22.45 8.77
N LEU A 226 -7.51 -21.34 8.21
CA LEU A 226 -8.30 -20.34 8.95
C LEU A 226 -9.61 -20.93 9.46
N ALA A 227 -10.31 -21.73 8.65
CA ALA A 227 -11.54 -22.38 9.06
C ALA A 227 -11.30 -23.37 10.22
N THR A 228 -10.24 -24.17 10.13
CA THR A 228 -9.89 -25.18 11.15
C THR A 228 -9.48 -24.54 12.47
N SER A 229 -8.82 -23.39 12.43
CA SER A 229 -8.40 -22.63 13.61
C SER A 229 -9.48 -21.70 14.19
N GLY A 230 -10.73 -21.79 13.72
CA GLY A 230 -11.85 -21.00 14.26
C GLY A 230 -11.94 -19.56 13.76
N HIS A 231 -11.16 -19.19 12.73
CA HIS A 231 -11.20 -17.88 12.08
C HIS A 231 -12.15 -17.87 10.87
N GLY A 232 -13.42 -18.25 11.07
CA GLY A 232 -14.40 -18.44 10.00
C GLY A 232 -14.61 -17.21 9.09
N GLU A 233 -14.56 -15.99 9.64
CA GLU A 233 -14.64 -14.77 8.85
C GLU A 233 -13.43 -14.57 7.94
N LEU A 234 -12.22 -14.88 8.42
CA LEU A 234 -11.00 -14.80 7.60
C LEU A 234 -10.98 -15.91 6.54
N ALA A 235 -11.49 -17.11 6.87
CA ALA A 235 -11.65 -18.18 5.90
C ALA A 235 -12.59 -17.77 4.76
N ALA A 236 -13.73 -17.13 5.07
CA ALA A 236 -14.64 -16.62 4.06
C ALA A 236 -14.02 -15.51 3.19
N GLN A 237 -13.14 -14.68 3.77
CA GLN A 237 -12.38 -13.69 3.04
C GLN A 237 -11.36 -14.33 2.08
N ALA A 238 -10.67 -15.39 2.51
CA ALA A 238 -9.77 -16.17 1.66
C ALA A 238 -10.51 -16.81 0.48
N GLU A 239 -11.67 -17.43 0.74
CA GLU A 239 -12.55 -17.99 -0.29
C GLU A 239 -13.03 -16.91 -1.27
N MET A 240 -13.39 -15.72 -0.78
CA MET A 240 -13.80 -14.64 -1.67
C MET A 240 -12.66 -14.07 -2.50
N LEU A 241 -11.45 -13.99 -1.94
CA LEU A 241 -10.25 -13.63 -2.68
C LEU A 241 -9.96 -14.66 -3.77
N ALA A 242 -10.07 -15.96 -3.47
CA ALA A 242 -9.90 -17.03 -4.45
C ALA A 242 -10.94 -16.96 -5.57
N ALA A 243 -12.20 -16.66 -5.25
CA ALA A 243 -13.25 -16.46 -6.23
C ALA A 243 -12.95 -15.28 -7.17
N LYS A 244 -12.54 -14.13 -6.61
CA LYS A 244 -12.15 -12.93 -7.38
C LYS A 244 -10.96 -13.22 -8.29
N THR A 245 -9.95 -13.92 -7.79
CA THR A 245 -8.75 -14.32 -8.55
C THR A 245 -9.11 -15.29 -9.68
N ALA A 246 -9.88 -16.34 -9.38
CA ALA A 246 -10.32 -17.33 -10.36
C ALA A 246 -11.14 -16.71 -11.48
N TRP A 247 -12.03 -15.75 -11.16
CA TRP A 247 -12.76 -14.99 -12.16
C TRP A 247 -11.83 -14.20 -13.06
N ALA A 248 -10.88 -13.46 -12.48
CA ALA A 248 -9.95 -12.61 -13.22
C ALA A 248 -9.08 -13.39 -14.23
N ILE A 249 -8.72 -14.63 -13.91
CA ILE A 249 -7.94 -15.51 -14.79
C ILE A 249 -8.82 -16.44 -15.66
N GLY A 250 -10.13 -16.19 -15.76
CA GLY A 250 -11.04 -16.91 -16.66
C GLY A 250 -11.49 -18.30 -16.19
N LYS A 251 -11.26 -18.66 -14.92
CA LYS A 251 -11.70 -19.93 -14.32
C LYS A 251 -13.08 -19.80 -13.65
N GLY A 252 -14.12 -19.51 -14.44
CA GLY A 252 -15.48 -19.23 -13.95
C GLY A 252 -16.07 -20.28 -12.99
N ASN A 253 -15.94 -21.57 -13.31
CA ASN A 253 -16.44 -22.66 -12.45
C ASN A 253 -15.73 -22.69 -11.08
N VAL A 254 -14.42 -22.41 -11.06
CA VAL A 254 -13.64 -22.34 -9.82
C VAL A 254 -14.07 -21.11 -9.01
N ALA A 255 -14.29 -19.98 -9.69
CA ALA A 255 -14.84 -18.77 -9.11
C ALA A 255 -16.20 -19.01 -8.41
N GLU A 256 -17.10 -19.77 -9.05
CA GLU A 256 -18.39 -20.12 -8.47
C GLU A 256 -18.24 -21.01 -7.22
N GLN A 257 -17.39 -22.04 -7.28
CA GLN A 257 -17.15 -22.93 -6.15
C GLN A 257 -16.63 -22.20 -4.90
N HIS A 258 -15.59 -21.36 -5.06
CA HIS A 258 -15.06 -20.57 -3.96
C HIS A 258 -16.09 -19.54 -3.46
N GLY A 259 -16.84 -18.91 -4.37
CA GLY A 259 -17.90 -17.97 -4.00
C GLY A 259 -19.01 -18.59 -3.16
N ASP A 260 -19.40 -19.83 -3.46
CA ASP A 260 -20.40 -20.56 -2.70
C ASP A 260 -19.85 -21.05 -1.35
N ARG A 261 -18.57 -21.43 -1.26
CA ARG A 261 -17.90 -21.73 0.03
C ARG A 261 -17.84 -20.52 0.95
N ALA A 262 -17.52 -19.33 0.40
CA ALA A 262 -17.51 -18.09 1.17
C ALA A 262 -18.89 -17.77 1.76
N LEU A 263 -19.97 -17.95 0.97
CA LEU A 263 -21.34 -17.78 1.46
C LEU A 263 -21.72 -18.81 2.53
N ALA A 264 -21.34 -20.08 2.34
CA ALA A 264 -21.63 -21.14 3.30
C ALA A 264 -20.98 -20.88 4.66
N LEU A 265 -19.75 -20.37 4.68
CA LEU A 265 -19.05 -19.99 5.92
C LEU A 265 -19.77 -18.85 6.66
N MET A 266 -20.48 -17.97 5.95
CA MET A 266 -21.16 -16.79 6.51
C MET A 266 -22.67 -16.96 6.69
N ALA A 267 -23.25 -18.11 6.33
CA ALA A 267 -24.69 -18.33 6.32
C ALA A 267 -25.32 -18.02 7.70
N ASP A 268 -24.79 -18.65 8.75
CA ASP A 268 -25.26 -18.50 10.13
C ASP A 268 -24.45 -17.46 10.94
N ALA A 269 -23.47 -16.79 10.31
CA ALA A 269 -22.67 -15.77 10.97
C ALA A 269 -23.50 -14.52 11.27
N PRO A 270 -23.30 -13.86 12.43
CA PRO A 270 -23.95 -12.59 12.73
C PRO A 270 -23.54 -11.51 11.72
N SER A 271 -24.30 -10.42 11.65
CA SER A 271 -23.92 -9.27 10.82
C SER A 271 -22.55 -8.74 11.25
N SER A 272 -21.62 -8.67 10.30
CA SER A 272 -20.27 -8.16 10.51
C SER A 272 -19.74 -7.50 9.24
N PRO A 273 -18.65 -6.70 9.31
CA PRO A 273 -17.99 -6.18 8.14
C PRO A 273 -17.54 -7.27 7.15
N ALA A 274 -17.07 -8.41 7.65
CA ALA A 274 -16.65 -9.53 6.81
C ALA A 274 -17.83 -10.14 6.04
N LYS A 275 -18.98 -10.36 6.71
CA LYS A 275 -20.19 -10.85 6.06
C LYS A 275 -20.71 -9.88 5.00
N ALA A 276 -20.73 -8.57 5.30
CA ALA A 276 -21.10 -7.56 4.32
C ALA A 276 -20.21 -7.62 3.07
N MET A 277 -18.88 -7.73 3.26
CA MET A 277 -17.92 -7.83 2.18
C MET A 277 -18.19 -9.05 1.30
N VAL A 278 -18.34 -10.24 1.90
CA VAL A 278 -18.60 -11.48 1.17
C VAL A 278 -19.88 -11.38 0.34
N LEU A 279 -20.97 -10.86 0.92
CA LEU A 279 -22.25 -10.72 0.22
C LEU A 279 -22.14 -9.77 -0.99
N VAL A 280 -21.55 -8.59 -0.80
CA VAL A 280 -21.46 -7.56 -1.84
C VAL A 280 -20.49 -7.97 -2.96
N GLU A 281 -19.33 -8.55 -2.62
CA GLU A 281 -18.37 -9.01 -3.64
C GLU A 281 -18.89 -10.25 -4.38
N ARG A 282 -19.58 -11.17 -3.71
CA ARG A 282 -20.20 -12.31 -4.38
C ARG A 282 -21.32 -11.86 -5.30
N ALA A 283 -22.13 -10.89 -4.89
CA ALA A 283 -23.13 -10.28 -5.76
C ALA A 283 -22.50 -9.70 -7.03
N ARG A 284 -21.37 -9.00 -6.89
CA ARG A 284 -20.63 -8.46 -8.05
C ARG A 284 -20.21 -9.57 -9.03
N LEU A 285 -19.68 -10.70 -8.55
CA LEU A 285 -19.32 -11.82 -9.42
C LEU A 285 -20.54 -12.46 -10.09
N LEU A 286 -21.66 -12.58 -9.37
CA LEU A 286 -22.93 -13.07 -9.94
C LEU A 286 -23.48 -12.14 -11.02
N MET A 287 -23.40 -10.82 -10.80
CA MET A 287 -23.76 -9.80 -11.79
C MET A 287 -22.93 -9.95 -13.07
N LEU A 288 -21.61 -10.14 -12.95
CA LEU A 288 -20.73 -10.36 -14.11
C LEU A 288 -21.04 -11.67 -14.85
N ALA A 289 -21.61 -12.66 -14.15
CA ALA A 289 -22.14 -13.89 -14.72
C ALA A 289 -23.61 -13.77 -15.18
N TYR A 290 -24.18 -12.57 -15.21
CA TYR A 290 -25.58 -12.27 -15.58
C TYR A 290 -26.64 -12.95 -14.68
N GLN A 291 -26.26 -13.37 -13.48
CA GLN A 291 -27.15 -13.97 -12.48
C GLN A 291 -27.76 -12.89 -11.58
N TYR A 292 -28.52 -11.96 -12.17
CA TYR A 292 -29.04 -10.76 -11.49
C TYR A 292 -29.94 -11.08 -10.29
N ASP A 293 -30.82 -12.08 -10.39
CA ASP A 293 -31.72 -12.44 -9.28
C ASP A 293 -30.94 -12.86 -8.03
N ARG A 294 -29.94 -13.75 -8.18
CA ARG A 294 -29.06 -14.16 -7.08
C ARG A 294 -28.23 -12.98 -6.57
N SER A 295 -27.73 -12.14 -7.47
CA SER A 295 -27.00 -10.92 -7.09
C SER A 295 -27.86 -9.97 -6.25
N ARG A 296 -29.13 -9.77 -6.61
CA ARG A 296 -30.05 -8.86 -5.91
C ARG A 296 -30.30 -9.32 -4.48
N VAL A 297 -30.59 -10.61 -4.29
CA VAL A 297 -30.80 -11.20 -2.95
C VAL A 297 -29.62 -10.92 -2.02
N LEU A 298 -28.38 -11.10 -2.50
CA LEU A 298 -27.19 -10.82 -1.69
C LEU A 298 -27.00 -9.32 -1.41
N LEU A 299 -27.34 -8.45 -2.35
CA LEU A 299 -27.23 -6.99 -2.16
C LEU A 299 -28.29 -6.45 -1.20
N ASP A 300 -29.51 -7.01 -1.20
CA ASP A 300 -30.59 -6.65 -0.28
C ASP A 300 -30.21 -6.94 1.17
N GLU A 301 -29.39 -7.98 1.41
CA GLU A 301 -28.82 -8.27 2.73
C GLU A 301 -27.53 -7.48 3.01
N GLY A 302 -26.61 -7.41 2.04
CA GLY A 302 -25.25 -6.88 2.24
C GLY A 302 -25.16 -5.35 2.30
N LEU A 303 -25.96 -4.62 1.52
CA LEU A 303 -25.92 -3.14 1.48
C LEU A 303 -26.34 -2.49 2.81
N PRO A 304 -27.42 -2.92 3.47
CA PRO A 304 -27.75 -2.42 4.81
C PRO A 304 -26.64 -2.66 5.84
N MET A 305 -25.92 -3.79 5.75
CA MET A 305 -24.78 -4.06 6.62
C MET A 305 -23.62 -3.10 6.32
N ALA A 306 -23.29 -2.90 5.04
CA ALA A 306 -22.23 -1.98 4.63
C ALA A 306 -22.52 -0.55 5.12
N GLU A 307 -23.78 -0.08 5.04
CA GLU A 307 -24.19 1.20 5.60
C GLU A 307 -24.08 1.25 7.13
N ARG A 308 -24.58 0.23 7.84
CA ARG A 308 -24.53 0.15 9.30
C ARG A 308 -23.09 0.20 9.85
N PHE A 309 -22.15 -0.41 9.15
CA PHE A 309 -20.75 -0.48 9.55
C PHE A 309 -19.88 0.65 8.95
N GLY A 310 -20.47 1.60 8.21
CA GLY A 310 -19.72 2.71 7.61
C GLY A 310 -18.72 2.28 6.53
N LEU A 311 -19.00 1.20 5.81
CA LEU A 311 -18.11 0.62 4.79
C LEU A 311 -18.37 1.30 3.43
N ASP A 312 -18.03 2.59 3.31
CA ASP A 312 -18.43 3.41 2.18
C ASP A 312 -17.92 2.91 0.82
N ARG A 313 -16.68 2.41 0.72
CA ARG A 313 -16.15 1.78 -0.51
C ARG A 313 -16.97 0.58 -0.94
N LEU A 314 -17.35 -0.26 0.03
CA LEU A 314 -18.16 -1.46 -0.21
C LEU A 314 -19.59 -1.07 -0.59
N ARG A 315 -20.16 -0.05 0.06
CA ARG A 315 -21.47 0.50 -0.27
C ARG A 315 -21.50 1.07 -1.70
N ALA A 316 -20.49 1.84 -2.08
CA ALA A 316 -20.33 2.34 -3.45
C ALA A 316 -20.29 1.17 -4.45
N SER A 317 -19.47 0.15 -4.18
CA SER A 317 -19.39 -1.06 -5.00
C SER A 317 -20.75 -1.75 -5.13
N GLY A 318 -21.45 -2.01 -4.02
CA GLY A 318 -22.74 -2.68 -4.06
C GLY A 318 -23.82 -1.89 -4.81
N LEU A 319 -23.87 -0.56 -4.65
CA LEU A 319 -24.82 0.31 -5.36
C LEU A 319 -24.52 0.36 -6.87
N VAL A 320 -23.25 0.43 -7.26
CA VAL A 320 -22.86 0.35 -8.67
C VAL A 320 -23.30 -0.98 -9.27
N THR A 321 -23.09 -2.10 -8.56
CA THR A 321 -23.54 -3.42 -9.00
C THR A 321 -25.07 -3.48 -9.10
N LEU A 322 -25.80 -3.03 -8.09
CA LEU A 322 -27.27 -3.06 -8.08
C LEU A 322 -27.87 -2.21 -9.20
N GLY A 323 -27.28 -1.04 -9.47
CA GLY A 323 -27.72 -0.12 -10.51
C GLY A 323 -27.48 -0.61 -11.94
N THR A 324 -26.68 -1.66 -12.14
CA THR A 324 -26.52 -2.28 -13.48
C THR A 324 -27.73 -3.10 -13.92
N MET A 325 -28.60 -3.49 -12.98
CA MET A 325 -29.72 -4.38 -13.26
C MET A 325 -30.82 -3.63 -14.04
N PRO A 326 -31.48 -4.27 -15.02
CA PRO A 326 -32.51 -3.62 -15.85
C PRO A 326 -33.72 -3.09 -15.08
N ASP A 327 -34.09 -3.75 -13.98
CA ASP A 327 -35.25 -3.41 -13.14
C ASP A 327 -34.90 -2.42 -12.00
N THR A 328 -33.64 -2.01 -11.88
CA THR A 328 -33.19 -1.01 -10.90
C THR A 328 -33.23 0.39 -11.50
N ASP A 329 -33.68 1.37 -10.71
CA ASP A 329 -33.57 2.79 -11.04
C ASP A 329 -32.10 3.21 -11.25
N ILE A 330 -31.81 3.82 -12.39
CA ILE A 330 -30.48 4.32 -12.75
C ILE A 330 -29.92 5.36 -11.75
N ALA A 331 -30.76 6.00 -10.93
CA ALA A 331 -30.30 6.84 -9.82
C ALA A 331 -29.47 6.06 -8.78
N VAL A 332 -29.61 4.74 -8.70
CA VAL A 332 -28.85 3.88 -7.77
C VAL A 332 -27.36 3.87 -8.12
N ILE A 333 -27.00 3.73 -9.40
CA ILE A 333 -25.58 3.77 -9.80
C ILE A 333 -24.96 5.16 -9.57
N LYS A 334 -25.74 6.24 -9.80
CA LYS A 334 -25.32 7.62 -9.54
C LYS A 334 -24.99 7.85 -8.06
N ARG A 335 -25.81 7.34 -7.13
CA ARG A 335 -25.51 7.38 -5.69
C ARG A 335 -24.22 6.62 -5.34
N GLY A 336 -23.96 5.48 -5.99
CA GLY A 336 -22.69 4.76 -5.83
C GLY A 336 -21.48 5.59 -6.27
N ILE A 337 -21.59 6.27 -7.43
CA ILE A 337 -20.57 7.19 -7.94
C ILE A 337 -20.33 8.37 -6.99
N GLU A 338 -21.39 8.96 -6.43
CA GLU A 338 -21.27 10.07 -5.48
C GLU A 338 -20.48 9.67 -4.22
N ILE A 339 -20.70 8.47 -3.69
CA ILE A 339 -19.92 7.95 -2.56
C ILE A 339 -18.47 7.80 -2.96
N ALA A 340 -18.20 7.17 -4.12
CA ALA A 340 -16.85 6.96 -4.62
C ALA A 340 -16.08 8.29 -4.83
N LEU A 341 -16.75 9.32 -5.36
CA LEU A 341 -16.19 10.65 -5.55
C LEU A 341 -15.81 11.33 -4.22
N ARG A 342 -16.60 11.16 -3.15
CA ARG A 342 -16.26 11.72 -1.83
C ARG A 342 -15.04 11.07 -1.19
N MET A 343 -14.72 9.84 -1.58
CA MET A 343 -13.59 9.07 -1.07
C MET A 343 -12.35 9.18 -1.95
N ASP A 344 -12.43 9.89 -3.09
CA ASP A 344 -11.42 9.87 -4.14
C ASP A 344 -11.05 8.43 -4.59
N ASP A 345 -12.03 7.51 -4.55
CA ASP A 345 -11.82 6.10 -4.90
C ASP A 345 -11.84 5.91 -6.41
N VAL A 346 -10.67 6.06 -7.02
CA VAL A 346 -10.45 6.01 -8.48
C VAL A 346 -11.06 4.77 -9.13
N GLN A 347 -10.98 3.61 -8.47
CA GLN A 347 -11.47 2.35 -9.01
C GLN A 347 -13.00 2.30 -9.02
N GLN A 348 -13.65 2.73 -7.93
CA GLN A 348 -15.11 2.78 -7.87
C GLN A 348 -15.68 3.90 -8.75
N ILE A 349 -14.98 5.03 -8.89
CA ILE A 349 -15.33 6.11 -9.82
C ILE A 349 -15.32 5.58 -11.26
N GLN A 350 -14.20 4.98 -11.69
CA GLN A 350 -14.06 4.45 -13.04
C GLN A 350 -15.16 3.41 -13.34
N ARG A 351 -15.35 2.45 -12.41
CA ARG A 351 -16.35 1.38 -12.58
C ARG A 351 -17.78 1.92 -12.62
N GLY A 352 -18.08 2.88 -11.76
CA GLY A 352 -19.40 3.50 -11.68
C GLY A 352 -19.76 4.21 -12.98
N TYR A 353 -18.88 5.08 -13.49
CA TYR A 353 -19.12 5.78 -14.76
C TYR A 353 -19.14 4.84 -15.97
N ASN A 354 -18.29 3.81 -15.98
CA ASN A 354 -18.34 2.76 -17.00
C ASN A 354 -19.73 2.12 -17.05
N ASN A 355 -20.17 1.59 -15.92
CA ASN A 355 -21.43 0.85 -15.84
C ASN A 355 -22.66 1.77 -16.01
N LEU A 356 -22.58 3.04 -15.62
CA LEU A 356 -23.62 4.02 -15.91
C LEU A 356 -23.72 4.28 -17.42
N GLY A 357 -22.58 4.40 -18.10
CA GLY A 357 -22.51 4.53 -19.55
C GLY A 357 -23.13 3.32 -20.25
N GLU A 358 -22.76 2.10 -19.85
CA GLU A 358 -23.36 0.87 -20.38
C GLU A 358 -24.88 0.80 -20.14
N ARG A 359 -25.33 1.24 -18.96
CA ARG A 359 -26.76 1.24 -18.61
C ARG A 359 -27.55 2.21 -19.50
N MET A 360 -27.04 3.42 -19.70
CA MET A 360 -27.62 4.43 -20.60
C MET A 360 -27.60 3.95 -22.06
N TRP A 361 -26.50 3.33 -22.48
CA TRP A 361 -26.36 2.73 -23.80
C TRP A 361 -27.44 1.70 -24.07
N THR A 362 -27.66 0.79 -23.13
CA THR A 362 -28.67 -0.27 -23.23
C THR A 362 -30.10 0.28 -23.25
N GLU A 363 -30.35 1.45 -22.64
CA GLU A 363 -31.64 2.15 -22.69
C GLU A 363 -31.83 3.02 -23.94
N GLY A 364 -30.79 3.15 -24.77
CA GLY A 364 -30.80 3.97 -25.98
C GLY A 364 -30.45 5.44 -25.76
N ASP A 365 -30.03 5.83 -24.55
CA ASP A 365 -29.51 7.17 -24.25
C ASP A 365 -28.01 7.23 -24.61
N LEU A 366 -27.74 7.35 -25.91
CA LEU A 366 -26.37 7.33 -26.44
C LEU A 366 -25.58 8.58 -26.05
N GLU A 367 -26.24 9.74 -25.98
CA GLU A 367 -25.63 11.01 -25.56
C GLU A 367 -25.25 10.95 -24.08
N GLY A 368 -26.17 10.52 -23.21
CA GLY A 368 -25.88 10.32 -21.79
C GLY A 368 -24.77 9.30 -21.54
N ALA A 369 -24.70 8.23 -22.35
CA ALA A 369 -23.61 7.26 -22.26
C ALA A 369 -22.24 7.89 -22.54
N LEU A 370 -22.11 8.68 -23.61
CA LEU A 370 -20.88 9.42 -23.94
C LEU A 370 -20.50 10.42 -22.85
N GLU A 371 -21.46 11.16 -22.31
CA GLU A 371 -21.24 12.07 -21.18
C GLU A 371 -20.74 11.33 -19.92
N SER A 372 -21.29 10.14 -19.65
CA SER A 372 -20.87 9.30 -18.52
C SER A 372 -19.42 8.83 -18.68
N TYR A 373 -19.04 8.32 -19.84
CA TYR A 373 -17.65 7.90 -20.09
C TYR A 373 -16.68 9.08 -19.95
N GLU A 374 -17.01 10.25 -20.52
CA GLU A 374 -16.17 11.45 -20.42
C GLU A 374 -16.04 11.96 -18.97
N ALA A 375 -17.14 11.95 -18.21
CA ALA A 375 -17.12 12.30 -16.79
C ALA A 375 -16.25 11.33 -15.96
N GLY A 376 -16.32 10.03 -16.28
CA GLY A 376 -15.44 9.00 -15.74
C GLY A 376 -13.99 9.29 -16.03
N ARG A 377 -13.63 9.49 -17.30
CA ARG A 377 -12.24 9.73 -17.74
C ARG A 377 -11.65 10.96 -17.07
N ARG A 378 -12.36 12.08 -17.08
CA ARG A 378 -11.92 13.32 -16.43
C ARG A 378 -11.69 13.15 -14.93
N SER A 379 -12.51 12.36 -14.24
CA SER A 379 -12.37 12.13 -12.80
C SER A 379 -11.21 11.18 -12.51
N THR A 380 -11.13 10.06 -13.22
CA THR A 380 -10.03 9.09 -13.12
C THR A 380 -8.68 9.73 -13.45
N TYR A 381 -8.60 10.59 -14.48
CA TYR A 381 -7.37 11.30 -14.85
C TYR A 381 -6.92 12.27 -13.75
N ARG A 382 -7.83 13.09 -13.21
CA ARG A 382 -7.50 14.06 -12.15
C ARG A 382 -6.94 13.42 -10.89
N LEU A 383 -7.37 12.19 -10.60
CA LEU A 383 -6.90 11.42 -9.44
C LEU A 383 -5.70 10.51 -9.75
N GLY A 384 -5.08 10.64 -10.93
CA GLY A 384 -3.88 9.88 -11.30
C GLY A 384 -4.12 8.41 -11.69
N GLY A 385 -5.37 8.03 -11.96
CA GLY A 385 -5.78 6.66 -12.32
C GLY A 385 -5.42 6.22 -13.73
N HIS A 386 -4.22 6.54 -14.23
CA HIS A 386 -3.87 6.41 -15.64
C HIS A 386 -4.06 4.99 -16.20
N ALA A 387 -3.72 3.95 -15.43
CA ALA A 387 -3.91 2.56 -15.87
C ALA A 387 -5.41 2.20 -16.08
N LEU A 388 -6.30 2.80 -15.28
CA LEU A 388 -7.74 2.55 -15.34
C LEU A 388 -8.44 3.35 -16.45
N LEU A 389 -7.80 4.40 -16.98
CA LEU A 389 -8.35 5.21 -18.08
C LEU A 389 -8.53 4.40 -19.35
N ARG A 390 -7.60 3.48 -19.62
CA ARG A 390 -7.58 2.68 -20.84
C ARG A 390 -8.88 1.92 -21.08
N TRP A 391 -9.51 1.44 -20.01
CA TRP A 391 -10.81 0.80 -20.10
C TRP A 391 -11.88 1.77 -20.60
N LEU A 392 -11.95 2.98 -20.02
CA LEU A 392 -12.91 4.00 -20.44
C LEU A 392 -12.59 4.53 -21.85
N ASP A 393 -11.32 4.66 -22.22
CA ASP A 393 -10.92 5.08 -23.58
C ASP A 393 -11.43 4.09 -24.64
N ALA A 394 -11.31 2.78 -24.38
CA ALA A 394 -11.82 1.76 -25.28
C ALA A 394 -13.36 1.77 -25.38
N GLN A 395 -14.07 1.93 -24.24
CA GLN A 395 -15.54 2.00 -24.24
C GLN A 395 -16.04 3.26 -24.94
N GLN A 396 -15.41 4.41 -24.69
CA GLN A 396 -15.80 5.66 -25.34
C GLN A 396 -15.48 5.63 -26.84
N ALA A 397 -14.37 5.02 -27.25
CA ALA A 397 -14.06 4.83 -28.66
C ALA A 397 -15.12 3.94 -29.36
N TRP A 398 -15.55 2.86 -28.71
CA TRP A 398 -16.65 2.04 -29.20
C TRP A 398 -17.96 2.83 -29.33
N ALA A 399 -18.30 3.61 -28.31
CA ALA A 399 -19.49 4.45 -28.33
C ALA A 399 -19.45 5.47 -29.47
N PHE A 400 -18.34 6.20 -29.64
CA PHE A 400 -18.12 7.13 -30.74
C PHE A 400 -18.24 6.46 -32.12
N HIS A 401 -17.64 5.29 -32.30
CA HIS A 401 -17.77 4.52 -33.54
C HIS A 401 -19.25 4.24 -33.88
N CYS A 402 -20.02 3.78 -32.90
CA CYS A 402 -21.43 3.43 -33.07
C CYS A 402 -22.33 4.64 -33.41
N VAL A 403 -22.00 5.84 -32.93
CA VAL A 403 -22.73 7.09 -33.28
C VAL A 403 -22.18 7.80 -34.52
N GLY A 404 -21.15 7.25 -35.17
CA GLY A 404 -20.56 7.80 -36.39
C GLY A 404 -19.48 8.86 -36.18
N GLU A 405 -19.03 9.09 -34.95
CA GLU A 405 -17.97 10.04 -34.61
C GLU A 405 -16.59 9.39 -34.71
N TRP A 406 -16.12 9.13 -35.93
CA TRP A 406 -14.94 8.30 -36.14
C TRP A 406 -13.60 8.98 -35.81
N ASP A 407 -13.50 10.30 -35.97
CA ASP A 407 -12.28 11.05 -35.65
C ASP A 407 -11.91 10.96 -34.16
N PRO A 408 -12.81 11.28 -33.20
CA PRO A 408 -12.49 11.11 -31.77
C PRO A 408 -12.32 9.64 -31.39
N ALA A 409 -13.06 8.70 -32.00
CA ALA A 409 -12.85 7.27 -31.79
C ALA A 409 -11.43 6.84 -32.19
N LEU A 410 -10.95 7.25 -33.37
CA LEU A 410 -9.61 6.93 -33.86
C LEU A 410 -8.53 7.53 -32.96
N ALA A 411 -8.71 8.76 -32.48
CA ALA A 411 -7.76 9.40 -31.57
C ALA A 411 -7.59 8.61 -30.25
N LEU A 412 -8.70 8.16 -29.66
CA LEU A 412 -8.67 7.32 -28.45
C LEU A 412 -8.00 5.97 -28.71
N LEU A 413 -8.35 5.30 -29.81
CA LEU A 413 -7.77 4.00 -30.16
C LEU A 413 -6.27 4.09 -30.48
N ASP A 414 -5.83 5.17 -31.14
CA ASP A 414 -4.42 5.38 -31.46
C ASP A 414 -3.60 5.56 -30.18
N GLY A 415 -4.09 6.33 -29.19
CA GLY A 415 -3.46 6.44 -27.88
C GLY A 415 -3.43 5.12 -27.12
N PHE A 416 -4.59 4.45 -27.02
CA PHE A 416 -4.75 3.17 -26.34
C PHE A 416 -3.80 2.09 -26.90
N LEU A 417 -3.69 1.99 -28.22
CA LEU A 417 -2.87 0.98 -28.89
C LEU A 417 -1.38 1.32 -28.89
N ALA A 418 -1.01 2.60 -28.84
CA ALA A 418 0.38 3.00 -28.66
C ALA A 418 0.95 2.48 -27.32
N GLU A 419 0.15 2.51 -26.26
CA GLU A 419 0.53 1.92 -24.97
C GLU A 419 0.66 0.39 -25.04
N SER A 420 -0.26 -0.29 -25.74
CA SER A 420 -0.16 -1.73 -25.98
C SER A 420 1.08 -2.11 -26.78
N ASP A 421 1.37 -1.36 -27.84
CA ASP A 421 2.56 -1.57 -28.68
C ASP A 421 3.86 -1.29 -27.91
N ALA A 422 3.81 -0.46 -26.86
CA ALA A 422 4.90 -0.22 -25.91
C ALA A 422 5.03 -1.31 -24.81
N GLY A 423 4.19 -2.34 -24.83
CA GLY A 423 4.26 -3.50 -23.94
C GLY A 423 3.21 -3.53 -22.84
N ALA A 424 2.36 -2.50 -22.70
CA ALA A 424 1.26 -2.51 -21.75
C ALA A 424 0.03 -3.20 -22.38
N LEU A 425 0.03 -4.53 -22.45
CA LEU A 425 -1.10 -5.27 -23.03
C LEU A 425 -2.39 -5.03 -22.24
N HIS A 426 -3.53 -4.97 -22.94
CA HIS A 426 -4.85 -4.82 -22.32
C HIS A 426 -5.86 -5.81 -22.90
N TYR A 427 -6.83 -6.22 -22.08
CA TYR A 427 -7.86 -7.18 -22.48
C TYR A 427 -8.67 -6.72 -23.71
N GLN A 428 -8.87 -5.41 -23.86
CA GLN A 428 -9.62 -4.82 -24.98
C GLN A 428 -8.78 -4.60 -26.26
N ASP A 429 -7.49 -4.98 -26.29
CA ASP A 429 -6.59 -4.79 -27.44
C ASP A 429 -7.18 -5.33 -28.75
N GLN A 430 -7.74 -6.54 -28.70
CA GLN A 430 -8.30 -7.18 -29.88
C GLN A 430 -9.46 -6.37 -30.46
N LEU A 431 -10.40 -5.94 -29.61
CA LEU A 431 -11.55 -5.14 -30.02
C LEU A 431 -11.11 -3.77 -30.53
N ALA A 432 -10.16 -3.12 -29.84
CA ALA A 432 -9.61 -1.83 -30.24
C ALA A 432 -8.95 -1.88 -31.63
N ARG A 433 -8.16 -2.93 -31.92
CA ARG A 433 -7.53 -3.12 -33.24
C ARG A 433 -8.58 -3.36 -34.33
N LEU A 434 -9.62 -4.15 -34.05
CA LEU A 434 -10.72 -4.40 -35.00
C LEU A 434 -11.49 -3.12 -35.31
N LEU A 435 -11.87 -2.36 -34.28
CA LEU A 435 -12.61 -1.11 -34.42
C LEU A 435 -11.82 -0.08 -35.24
N ARG A 436 -10.53 0.08 -34.95
CA ARG A 436 -9.64 0.97 -35.70
C ARG A 436 -9.51 0.55 -37.16
N ALA A 437 -9.43 -0.76 -37.44
CA ALA A 437 -9.33 -1.26 -38.81
C ALA A 437 -10.63 -0.99 -39.60
N GLN A 438 -11.79 -1.15 -38.97
CA GLN A 438 -13.08 -0.84 -39.58
C GLN A 438 -13.17 0.63 -39.98
N MET A 439 -12.76 1.57 -39.12
CA MET A 439 -12.81 3.01 -39.45
C MET A 439 -11.77 3.47 -40.48
N ARG A 440 -10.64 2.78 -40.60
CA ARG A 440 -9.56 3.15 -41.55
C ARG A 440 -9.73 2.55 -42.94
N TYR A 441 -10.39 1.40 -43.04
CA TYR A 441 -10.40 0.58 -44.25
C TYR A 441 -11.79 0.08 -44.68
N GLY A 442 -12.81 0.20 -43.83
CA GLY A 442 -14.21 0.00 -44.18
C GLY A 442 -14.85 1.30 -44.63
#